data_AF-A0A914DLE4-F1
#
_entry.id   AF-A0A914DLE4-F1
#
_cell.length_a   1.000
_cell.length_b   1.000
_cell.length_c   1.000
_cell.angle_alpha   90.00
_cell.angle_beta   90.00
_cell.angle_gamma   90.00
#
_symmetry.space_group_name_H-M   'P 1'
#
loop_
_entity.id
_entity.type
_entity.pdbx_description
1 polymer ?
#
loop_
_entity_poly.entity_id
_entity_poly.type
_entity_poly.pdbx_seq_one_letter_code
_entity_poly.pdbx_strand_id
1 'polypeptide(L)' 'MSVLFANAAANQRTTSGHLLEFKAGRSALEQGSTPATRKVVSDKAKGTIFIKQSQDQLMHFCWKNRESGNVEI' A
#
# COMPACT_ATOMS: atom_id res chain seq x y z
N MET A 1 -21.38 -25.15 39.86
CA MET A 1 -20.61 -23.96 39.48
C MET A 1 -20.09 -24.17 38.06
N SER A 2 -20.67 -23.49 37.07
CA SER A 2 -20.26 -23.60 35.67
C SER A 2 -19.28 -22.47 35.37
N VAL A 3 -18.08 -22.79 34.89
CA VAL A 3 -17.11 -21.81 34.40
C VAL A 3 -17.23 -21.73 32.88
N LEU A 4 -17.94 -20.70 32.40
CA LEU A 4 -17.96 -20.31 31.00
C LEU A 4 -16.64 -19.59 30.69
N PHE A 5 -15.69 -20.32 30.08
CA PHE A 5 -14.60 -19.68 29.36
C PHE A 5 -15.21 -19.06 28.09
N ALA A 6 -15.55 -17.78 28.16
CA ALA A 6 -15.83 -17.00 26.98
C ALA A 6 -14.58 -17.04 26.09
N ASN A 7 -14.64 -17.84 25.02
CA ASN A 7 -13.83 -17.61 23.83
C ASN A 7 -14.02 -16.13 23.48
N ALA A 8 -13.03 -15.31 23.81
CA ALA A 8 -12.97 -13.93 23.37
C ALA A 8 -13.09 -13.98 21.85
N ALA A 9 -14.26 -13.58 21.36
CA ALA A 9 -14.58 -13.59 19.96
C ALA A 9 -13.45 -12.86 19.23
N ALA A 10 -12.84 -13.61 18.32
CA ALA A 10 -12.11 -13.15 17.17
C ALA A 10 -12.70 -11.85 16.62
N ASN A 11 -12.19 -10.70 17.06
CA ASN A 11 -12.36 -9.45 16.34
C ASN A 11 -11.30 -8.43 16.74
N GLN A 12 -10.05 -8.85 16.83
CA GLN A 12 -8.95 -7.95 16.48
C GLN A 12 -8.98 -7.80 14.95
N ARG A 13 -10.06 -7.20 14.42
CA ARG A 13 -10.02 -6.59 13.10
C ARG A 13 -8.99 -5.50 13.25
N THR A 14 -7.79 -5.81 12.78
CA THR A 14 -6.71 -4.88 12.57
C THR A 14 -7.29 -3.68 11.84
N THR A 15 -7.66 -2.64 12.58
CA THR A 15 -7.86 -1.30 12.03
C THR A 15 -6.48 -0.72 11.71
N SER A 16 -5.67 -1.47 10.96
CA SER A 16 -4.62 -0.87 10.16
C SER A 16 -5.36 0.18 9.33
N GLY A 17 -5.01 1.46 9.47
CA GLY A 17 -5.70 2.60 8.84
C GLY A 17 -5.61 2.63 7.30
N HIS A 18 -5.62 1.46 6.66
CA HIS A 18 -5.53 1.21 5.24
C HIS A 18 -6.67 0.26 4.86
N LEU A 19 -7.45 0.67 3.86
CA LEU A 19 -8.56 -0.07 3.30
C LEU A 19 -8.09 -1.27 2.47
N LEU A 20 -6.90 -1.15 1.88
CA LEU A 20 -6.26 -2.18 1.08
C LEU A 20 -4.76 -2.04 1.24
N GLU A 21 -4.04 -3.14 1.41
CA GLU A 21 -2.58 -3.18 1.28
C GLU A 21 -2.14 -4.44 0.53
N PHE A 22 -1.17 -4.30 -0.38
CA PHE A 22 -0.55 -5.43 -1.05
C PHE A 22 0.87 -5.08 -1.55
N LYS A 23 1.70 -6.11 -1.70
CA LYS A 23 3.08 -5.97 -2.19
C LYS A 23 3.06 -5.76 -3.69
N ALA A 24 3.60 -4.63 -4.14
CA ALA A 24 3.71 -4.30 -5.55
C ALA A 24 4.85 -3.30 -5.81
N GLY A 25 5.58 -3.52 -6.90
CA GLY A 25 6.54 -2.56 -7.43
C GLY A 25 5.85 -1.45 -8.22
N ARG A 26 6.65 -0.53 -8.75
CA ARG A 26 6.19 0.54 -9.63
C ARG A 26 7.03 0.61 -10.89
N SER A 27 6.55 1.37 -11.85
CA SER A 27 7.29 1.63 -13.08
C SER A 27 7.23 3.12 -13.36
N ALA A 28 8.35 3.68 -13.77
CA ALA A 28 8.48 5.07 -14.18
C ALA A 28 8.48 5.17 -15.69
N LEU A 29 8.02 6.30 -16.19
CA LEU A 29 8.03 6.61 -17.60
C LEU A 29 9.29 7.43 -17.89
N GLU A 30 10.24 6.84 -18.60
CA GLU A 30 11.49 7.49 -19.00
C GLU A 30 11.44 7.91 -20.47
N GLN A 31 12.32 8.84 -20.83
CA GLN A 31 12.47 9.25 -22.22
C GLN A 31 12.99 8.06 -23.04
N GLY A 32 12.31 7.76 -24.15
CA GLY A 32 12.72 6.72 -25.07
C GLY A 32 13.89 7.16 -25.95
N SER A 33 14.32 6.26 -26.83
CA SER A 33 15.43 6.49 -27.76
C SER A 33 15.17 7.61 -28.76
N THR A 34 13.92 8.03 -28.93
CA THR A 34 13.54 9.18 -29.74
C THR A 34 12.72 10.18 -28.92
N PRO A 35 12.74 11.49 -29.26
CA PRO A 35 12.00 12.51 -28.51
C PRO A 35 10.47 12.27 -28.43
N ALA A 36 9.93 11.49 -29.35
CA ALA A 36 8.51 11.15 -29.41
C ALA A 36 8.16 9.83 -28.72
N THR A 37 9.15 9.03 -28.31
CA THR A 37 8.92 7.73 -27.66
C THR A 37 9.15 7.85 -26.16
N ARG A 38 8.31 7.13 -25.40
CA ARG A 38 8.46 7.00 -23.95
C ARG A 38 8.61 5.53 -23.62
N LYS A 39 9.48 5.22 -22.66
CA LYS A 39 9.79 3.86 -22.23
C LYS A 39 9.28 3.64 -20.81
N VAL A 40 8.65 2.51 -20.57
CA VAL A 40 8.30 2.07 -19.22
C VAL A 40 9.51 1.35 -18.63
N VAL A 41 10.03 1.85 -17.52
CA VAL A 41 11.15 1.25 -16.79
C VAL A 41 10.66 0.80 -15.43
N SER A 42 10.85 -0.47 -15.14
CA SER A 42 10.47 -1.06 -13.86
C SER A 42 11.45 -0.65 -12.77
N ASP A 43 10.90 -0.15 -11.66
CA ASP A 43 11.67 0.10 -10.45
C ASP A 43 11.95 -1.25 -9.77
N LYS A 44 13.21 -1.47 -9.38
CA LYS A 44 13.65 -2.67 -8.68
C LYS A 44 13.30 -2.62 -7.18
N ALA A 45 12.96 -1.45 -6.66
CA ALA A 45 12.63 -1.26 -5.25
C ALA A 45 11.38 -2.06 -4.85
N LYS A 46 11.50 -2.77 -3.74
CA LYS A 46 10.40 -3.52 -3.13
C LYS A 46 9.34 -2.58 -2.56
N GLY A 47 8.22 -2.43 -3.24
CA GLY A 47 7.12 -1.58 -2.78
C GLY A 47 5.95 -2.29 -2.08
N THR A 48 5.15 -1.49 -1.38
CA THR A 48 3.79 -1.82 -0.92
C THR A 48 2.85 -0.73 -1.41
N ILE A 49 1.76 -1.12 -2.09
CA ILE A 49 0.66 -0.22 -2.40
C ILE A 49 -0.34 -0.32 -1.25
N PHE A 50 -0.81 0.82 -0.77
CA PHE A 50 -1.90 0.86 0.19
C PHE A 50 -2.85 2.01 -0.10
N ILE A 51 -4.11 1.81 0.24
CA ILE A 51 -5.16 2.81 0.09
C ILE A 51 -5.64 3.20 1.47
N LYS A 52 -5.68 4.50 1.78
CA LYS A 52 -6.24 5.01 3.04
C LYS A 52 -7.33 6.04 2.77
N GLN A 53 -8.32 6.10 3.64
CA GLN A 53 -9.30 7.17 3.67
C GLN A 53 -8.86 8.20 4.72
N SER A 54 -8.69 9.45 4.30
CA SER A 54 -8.38 10.55 5.19
C SER A 54 -9.63 11.07 5.91
N GLN A 55 -9.43 11.93 6.90
CA GLN A 55 -10.53 12.50 7.71
C GLN A 55 -11.45 13.44 6.90
N ASP A 56 -10.94 13.98 5.80
CA ASP A 56 -11.67 14.73 4.78
C ASP A 56 -12.48 13.83 3.82
N GLN A 57 -12.53 12.52 4.11
CA GLN A 57 -13.16 11.47 3.30
C GLN A 57 -12.49 11.23 1.93
N LEU A 58 -11.33 11.85 1.66
CA LEU A 58 -10.59 11.59 0.43
C LEU A 58 -9.83 10.27 0.50
N MET A 59 -9.76 9.61 -0.65
CA MET A 59 -9.05 8.35 -0.83
C MET A 59 -7.64 8.65 -1.31
N HIS A 60 -6.64 8.24 -0.52
CA HIS A 60 -5.24 8.33 -0.90
C HIS A 60 -4.76 6.98 -1.39
N PHE A 61 -4.33 6.94 -2.64
CA PHE A 61 -3.58 5.84 -3.20
C PHE A 61 -2.09 6.12 -2.97
N CYS A 62 -1.45 5.34 -2.11
CA CYS A 62 -0.08 5.57 -1.70
C CYS A 62 0.80 4.37 -2.08
N TRP A 63 2.05 4.65 -2.43
CA TRP A 63 3.07 3.63 -2.58
C TRP A 63 4.18 3.86 -1.56
N LYS A 64 4.54 2.83 -0.81
CA LYS A 64 5.63 2.86 0.16
C LYS A 64 6.79 2.02 -0.34
N ASN A 65 7.98 2.60 -0.36
CA ASN A 65 9.21 1.85 -0.53
C ASN A 65 9.48 1.06 0.77
N ARG A 66 9.58 -0.27 0.69
CA ARG A 66 9.86 -1.12 1.86
C ARG A 66 11.34 -1.14 2.25
N GLU A 67 12.23 -0.76 1.34
CA GLU A 67 13.67 -0.73 1.60
C GLU A 67 14.05 0.55 2.34
N SER A 68 13.55 1.71 1.88
CA SER A 68 13.82 3.00 2.54
C SER A 68 12.77 3.41 3.57
N GLY A 69 11.57 2.82 3.53
CA GLY A 69 10.46 3.20 4.39
C GLY A 69 9.71 4.47 3.96
N ASN A 70 10.17 5.16 2.90
CA ASN A 70 9.53 6.36 2.39
C ASN A 70 8.19 6.08 1.74
N VAL A 71 7.20 6.94 2.02
CA VAL A 71 5.87 6.91 1.42
C VAL A 71 5.79 7.99 0.37
N GLU A 72 5.38 7.61 -0.83
CA GLU A 72 5.14 8.49 -1.96
C GLU A 72 3.65 8.44 -2.31
N ILE A 73 3.08 9.61 -2.60
CA ILE A 73 1.67 9.83 -2.93
C ILE A 73 1.61 10.46 -4.31
#